data_AF-N9QJF7-F1
#
_entry.id   AF-N9QJF7-F1
#
_cell.length_a   1.000
_cell.length_b   1.000
_cell.length_c   1.000
_cell.angle_alpha   90.00
_cell.angle_beta   90.00
_cell.angle_gamma   90.00
#
_symmetry.space_group_name_H-M   'P 1'
#
loop_
_entity.id
_entity.type
_entity.pdbx_description
1 polymer ?
#
loop_
_entity_poly.entity_id
_entity_poly.type
_entity_poly.pdbx_seq_one_letter_code
_entity_poly.pdbx_strand_id
1 'polypeptide(L)'
;MKEAFERSATRAFGPAGFLEQDDSENWIEIQKVLRGYKARQNKLIMEMGKGNEKVREDGIPGITNYIFSETAARGMYRRWADLLIYEKWEDVEKAADEYEKELMK
;
A
#
# COMPACT_ATOMS: atom_id res chain seq x y z
N MET A 1 -31.70 -2.40 8.25
CA MET A 1 -30.27 -2.41 8.64
C MET A 1 -29.35 -2.40 7.42
N LYS A 2 -29.39 -3.41 6.53
CA LYS A 2 -28.56 -3.44 5.30
C LYS A 2 -28.66 -2.17 4.46
N GLU A 3 -29.88 -1.73 4.14
CA GLU A 3 -30.10 -0.50 3.38
C GLU A 3 -29.52 0.76 4.04
N ALA A 4 -29.47 0.80 5.37
CA ALA A 4 -28.88 1.93 6.09
C ALA A 4 -27.35 1.93 5.98
N PHE A 5 -26.72 0.74 6.07
CA PHE A 5 -25.28 0.59 5.83
C PHE A 5 -24.90 0.92 4.39
N GLU A 6 -25.67 0.43 3.42
CA GLU A 6 -25.46 0.74 2.00
C GLU A 6 -25.55 2.26 1.75
N ARG A 7 -26.61 2.91 2.22
CA ARG A 7 -26.77 4.37 2.08
C ARG A 7 -25.62 5.13 2.75
N SER A 8 -25.15 4.67 3.91
CA SER A 8 -24.00 5.29 4.59
C SER A 8 -22.71 5.13 3.79
N ALA A 9 -22.44 3.92 3.28
CA ALA A 9 -21.26 3.65 2.45
C ALA A 9 -21.26 4.49 1.18
N THR A 10 -22.39 4.56 0.45
CA THR A 10 -22.50 5.37 -0.77
C THR A 10 -22.39 6.87 -0.51
N ARG A 11 -22.83 7.37 0.66
CA ARG A 11 -22.66 8.78 1.03
C ARG A 11 -21.22 9.13 1.43
N ALA A 12 -20.43 8.16 1.86
CA ALA A 12 -19.03 8.36 2.21
C ALA A 12 -18.10 8.14 1.02
N PHE A 13 -18.24 7.00 0.33
CA PHE A 13 -17.32 6.49 -0.68
C PHE A 13 -17.98 6.23 -2.06
N GLY A 14 -19.23 6.64 -2.25
CA GLY A 14 -19.86 6.59 -3.57
C GLY A 14 -19.37 7.72 -4.49
N PRO A 15 -19.86 7.79 -5.74
CA PRO A 15 -19.42 8.81 -6.72
C PRO A 15 -19.64 10.27 -6.29
N ALA A 16 -20.57 10.52 -5.37
CA ALA A 16 -20.80 11.82 -4.74
C ALA A 16 -20.51 11.79 -3.23
N GLY A 17 -19.72 10.81 -2.80
CA GLY A 17 -19.31 10.63 -1.42
C GLY A 17 -18.34 11.72 -0.99
N PHE A 18 -18.46 12.21 0.23
CA PHE A 18 -17.62 13.33 0.68
C PHE A 18 -16.18 12.91 0.97
N LEU A 19 -15.95 11.71 1.53
CA LEU A 19 -14.59 11.20 1.77
C LEU A 19 -13.89 10.86 0.45
N GLU A 20 -14.60 10.23 -0.50
CA GLU A 20 -14.03 9.93 -1.81
C GLU A 20 -13.65 11.19 -2.60
N GLN A 21 -14.44 12.26 -2.49
CA GLN A 21 -14.14 13.53 -3.14
C GLN A 21 -12.86 14.16 -2.59
N ASP A 22 -12.66 14.12 -1.27
CA ASP A 22 -11.44 14.60 -0.62
C ASP A 22 -10.20 13.78 -1.09
N ASP A 23 -10.33 12.45 -1.15
CA ASP A 23 -9.24 11.57 -1.62
C ASP A 23 -8.97 11.73 -3.13
N SER A 24 -9.99 11.99 -3.94
CA SER A 24 -9.89 12.15 -5.39
C SER A 24 -8.94 13.29 -5.78
N GLU A 25 -8.91 14.39 -5.01
CA GLU A 25 -7.99 15.49 -5.27
C GLU A 25 -6.53 15.04 -5.14
N ASN A 26 -6.20 14.29 -4.08
CA ASN A 26 -4.86 13.73 -3.85
C ASN A 26 -4.43 12.83 -5.02
N TRP A 27 -5.32 11.92 -5.45
CA TRP A 27 -5.03 10.97 -6.54
C TRP A 27 -4.87 11.64 -7.89
N ILE A 28 -5.70 12.64 -8.18
CA ILE A 28 -5.61 13.37 -9.45
C ILE A 28 -4.35 14.21 -9.49
N GLU A 29 -4.01 14.88 -8.39
CA GLU A 29 -2.89 15.83 -8.38
C GLU A 29 -1.55 15.11 -8.46
N ILE A 30 -1.36 13.98 -7.76
CA ILE A 30 -0.11 13.21 -7.88
C ILE A 30 0.12 12.73 -9.32
N GLN A 31 -0.94 12.29 -10.02
CA GLN A 31 -0.85 11.87 -11.42
C GLN A 31 -0.52 13.04 -12.36
N LYS A 32 -1.07 14.23 -12.11
CA LYS A 32 -0.76 15.44 -12.88
C LYS A 32 0.69 15.87 -12.68
N VAL A 33 1.13 15.98 -11.43
CA VAL A 33 2.49 16.42 -11.08
C VAL A 33 3.54 15.47 -11.66
N LEU A 34 3.32 14.16 -11.59
CA LEU A 34 4.23 13.14 -12.12
C LEU A 34 4.34 13.12 -13.65
N ARG A 35 3.56 13.91 -14.39
CA ARG A 35 3.81 14.16 -15.83
C ARG A 35 5.00 15.10 -16.06
N GLY A 36 5.39 15.89 -15.06
CA GLY A 36 6.51 16.82 -15.13
C GLY A 36 7.87 16.11 -15.22
N TYR A 37 8.76 16.60 -16.10
CA TYR A 37 10.07 15.98 -16.34
C TYR A 37 10.93 15.83 -15.08
N LYS A 38 10.96 16.86 -14.22
CA LYS A 38 11.72 16.84 -12.96
C LYS A 38 11.02 16.02 -11.88
N ALA A 39 9.72 16.18 -11.72
CA ALA A 39 8.95 15.50 -10.67
C ALA A 39 9.03 13.97 -10.81
N ARG A 40 8.88 13.43 -12.02
CA ARG A 40 8.91 11.97 -12.27
C ARG A 40 10.26 11.29 -12.02
N GLN A 41 11.34 12.07 -11.86
CA GLN A 41 12.67 11.55 -11.55
C GLN A 41 12.91 11.42 -10.04
N ASN A 42 12.02 11.97 -9.21
CA ASN A 42 12.12 11.87 -7.76
C ASN A 42 11.52 10.55 -7.25
N LYS A 43 12.11 10.02 -6.17
CA LYS A 43 11.58 8.86 -5.47
C LYS A 43 10.51 9.28 -4.47
N LEU A 44 9.46 8.48 -4.35
CA LEU A 44 8.48 8.61 -3.26
C LEU A 44 9.06 7.96 -2.00
N ILE A 45 8.83 8.60 -0.85
CA ILE A 45 9.29 8.13 0.46
C ILE A 45 8.23 7.19 1.04
N MET A 46 8.67 6.04 1.56
CA MET A 46 7.82 5.03 2.19
C MET A 46 8.51 4.49 3.46
N GLU A 47 8.91 5.38 4.36
CA GLU A 47 9.74 5.08 5.54
C GLU A 47 8.99 5.09 6.88
N MET A 48 7.71 5.46 6.89
CA MET A 48 6.91 5.50 8.10
C MET A 48 6.79 4.09 8.71
N GLY A 49 7.16 3.98 9.99
CA GLY A 49 7.13 2.75 10.75
C GLY A 49 8.22 1.73 10.40
N LYS A 50 9.17 2.06 9.51
CA LYS A 50 10.28 1.16 9.15
C LYS A 50 11.12 0.78 10.37
N GLY A 51 11.43 -0.49 10.53
CA GLY A 51 12.14 -1.06 11.68
C GLY A 51 11.24 -1.47 12.86
N ASN A 52 9.93 -1.25 12.75
CA ASN A 52 8.95 -1.64 13.78
C ASN A 52 8.05 -2.81 13.32
N GLU A 53 8.36 -3.40 12.17
CA GLU A 53 7.69 -4.59 11.64
C GLU A 53 7.84 -5.79 12.57
N LYS A 54 6.76 -6.55 12.76
CA LYS A 54 6.77 -7.75 13.60
C LYS A 54 5.70 -8.76 13.21
N VAL A 55 5.98 -10.04 13.46
CA VAL A 55 4.96 -11.08 13.57
C VAL A 55 4.25 -10.93 14.91
N ARG A 56 2.91 -11.03 14.91
CA ARG A 56 2.13 -10.88 16.14
C ARG A 56 2.10 -12.19 16.93
N GLU A 57 2.19 -12.07 18.24
CA GLU A 57 2.09 -13.20 19.18
C GLU A 57 0.66 -13.75 19.31
N ASP A 58 -0.34 -12.95 18.95
CA ASP A 58 -1.77 -13.32 19.01
C ASP A 58 -2.23 -14.20 17.84
N GLY A 59 -1.30 -14.64 16.99
CA GLY A 59 -1.55 -15.57 15.88
C GLY A 59 -2.14 -14.92 14.64
N ILE A 60 -2.27 -13.59 14.57
CA ILE A 60 -2.61 -12.91 13.32
C ILE A 60 -1.45 -13.07 12.32
N PRO A 61 -1.71 -13.63 11.13
CA PRO A 61 -0.66 -13.95 10.18
C PRO A 61 -0.05 -12.72 9.52
N GLY A 62 1.13 -12.91 8.96
CA GLY A 62 1.87 -11.89 8.20
C GLY A 62 2.65 -10.92 9.08
N ILE A 63 3.39 -10.06 8.40
CA ILE A 63 4.19 -9.01 9.02
C ILE A 63 3.29 -7.80 9.27
N THR A 64 3.27 -7.34 10.51
CA THR A 64 2.38 -6.28 10.98
C THR A 64 3.16 -5.13 11.60
N ASN A 65 2.48 -4.01 11.81
CA ASN A 65 3.03 -2.81 12.43
C ASN A 65 1.87 -1.96 13.00
N TYR A 66 2.18 -0.79 13.54
CA TYR A 66 1.17 0.18 13.99
C TYR A 66 0.25 0.62 12.84
N ILE A 67 -0.99 0.99 13.18
CA ILE A 67 -2.04 1.32 12.20
C ILE A 67 -1.65 2.49 11.28
N PHE A 68 -0.88 3.44 11.79
CA PHE A 68 -0.26 4.51 10.99
C PHE A 68 1.18 4.11 10.65
N SER A 69 1.33 3.26 9.64
CA SER A 69 2.62 2.84 9.10
C SER A 69 2.53 2.56 7.60
N GLU A 70 3.66 2.52 6.91
CA GLU A 70 3.74 2.23 5.47
C GLU A 70 4.17 0.78 5.19
N THR A 71 4.05 -0.11 6.18
CA THR A 71 4.45 -1.53 6.06
C THR A 71 3.68 -2.23 4.94
N ALA A 72 2.36 -2.05 4.90
CA ALA A 72 1.51 -2.61 3.86
C ALA A 72 1.83 -2.01 2.47
N ALA A 73 2.11 -0.70 2.40
CA ALA A 73 2.49 -0.03 1.16
C ALA A 73 3.83 -0.56 0.63
N ARG A 74 4.84 -0.71 1.49
CA ARG A 74 6.12 -1.34 1.13
C ARG A 74 5.94 -2.77 0.63
N GLY A 75 5.13 -3.58 1.31
CA GLY A 75 4.81 -4.95 0.88
C GLY A 75 4.14 -5.00 -0.50
N MET A 76 3.16 -4.12 -0.74
CA MET A 76 2.48 -3.99 -2.04
C MET A 76 3.48 -3.62 -3.15
N TYR A 77 4.28 -2.57 -2.96
CA TYR A 77 5.23 -2.12 -3.98
C TYR A 77 6.39 -3.10 -4.20
N ARG A 78 6.81 -3.84 -3.15
CA ARG A 78 7.78 -4.92 -3.29
C ARG A 78 7.23 -6.01 -4.20
N ARG A 79 6.05 -6.57 -3.88
CA ARG A 79 5.42 -7.62 -4.69
C ARG A 79 5.15 -7.15 -6.12
N TRP A 80 4.71 -5.91 -6.29
CA TRP A 80 4.52 -5.29 -7.61
C TRP A 80 5.84 -5.22 -8.40
N ALA A 81 6.95 -4.83 -7.77
CA ALA A 81 8.25 -4.79 -8.42
C ALA A 81 8.75 -6.20 -8.77
N ASP A 82 8.61 -7.18 -7.87
CA ASP A 82 9.03 -8.56 -8.11
C ASP A 82 8.30 -9.16 -9.32
N LEU A 83 6.98 -8.92 -9.43
CA LEU A 83 6.16 -9.35 -10.56
C LEU A 83 6.54 -8.68 -11.90
N LEU A 84 7.18 -7.50 -11.87
CA LEU A 84 7.65 -6.81 -13.07
C LEU A 84 9.09 -7.17 -13.46
N ILE A 85 9.89 -7.61 -12.49
CA ILE A 85 11.33 -7.89 -12.68
C ILE A 85 11.57 -9.36 -13.04
N TYR A 86 10.82 -10.29 -12.45
CA TYR A 86 11.02 -11.72 -12.64
C TYR A 86 10.01 -12.32 -13.62
N GLU A 87 10.49 -13.19 -14.51
CA GLU A 87 9.65 -13.86 -15.50
C GLU A 87 8.98 -15.13 -14.96
N LYS A 88 9.59 -15.77 -13.97
CA LYS A 88 9.16 -17.06 -13.42
C LYS A 88 8.61 -16.90 -12.02
N TRP A 89 7.54 -17.64 -11.72
CA TRP A 89 6.92 -17.62 -10.40
C TRP A 89 7.88 -18.06 -9.29
N GLU A 90 8.74 -19.03 -9.55
CA GLU A 90 9.71 -19.50 -8.56
C GLU A 90 10.66 -18.40 -8.09
N ASP A 91 11.05 -17.50 -9.01
CA ASP A 91 11.92 -16.37 -8.70
C ASP A 91 11.17 -15.26 -7.93
N VAL A 92 9.88 -15.03 -8.27
CA VAL A 92 9.01 -14.09 -7.53
C VAL A 92 8.81 -14.56 -6.08
N GLU A 93 8.49 -15.84 -5.88
CA GLU A 93 8.28 -16.38 -4.52
C GLU A 93 9.58 -16.39 -3.71
N LYS A 94 10.71 -16.71 -4.34
CA LYS A 94 12.01 -16.63 -3.67
C LYS A 94 12.34 -15.19 -3.23
N ALA A 95 12.07 -14.19 -4.07
CA ALA A 95 12.29 -12.79 -3.71
C ALA A 95 11.38 -12.33 -2.55
N ALA A 96 10.12 -12.79 -2.53
CA ALA A 96 9.20 -12.54 -1.43
C ALA A 96 9.71 -13.15 -0.11
N ASP A 97 10.15 -14.41 -0.12
CA ASP A 97 10.73 -15.09 1.06
C ASP A 97 11.98 -14.37 1.60
N GLU A 98 12.85 -13.90 0.70
CA GLU A 98 14.05 -13.14 1.06
C GLU A 98 13.70 -11.79 1.71
N TYR A 99 12.68 -11.10 1.19
CA TYR A 99 12.21 -9.84 1.74
C TYR A 99 11.57 -10.01 3.13
N GLU A 100 10.76 -11.05 3.35
CA GLU A 100 10.20 -11.32 4.68
C GLU A 100 11.30 -11.60 5.71
N LYS A 101 12.32 -12.36 5.33
CA LYS A 101 13.50 -12.59 6.17
C LYS A 101 14.27 -11.31 6.45
N GLU A 102 14.36 -10.40 5.50
CA GLU A 102 15.01 -9.08 5.68
C GLU A 102 14.25 -8.22 6.69
N LEU A 103 12.92 -8.18 6.61
CA LEU A 103 12.07 -7.41 7.53
C LEU A 103 12.13 -7.91 8.97
N MET A 104 12.46 -9.20 9.17
CA MET A 104 12.52 -9.85 10.49
C MET A 104 13.93 -9.90 11.09
N LYS A 105 14.92 -9.24 10.47
CA LYS A 105 16.26 -9.06 11.06
C LYS A 105 16.26 -7.98 12.13
#